data_AF-A0A2E4EYR2-F1
#
_entry.id   AF-A0A2E4EYR2-F1
#
_cell.length_a   1.000
_cell.length_b   1.000
_cell.length_c   1.000
_cell.angle_alpha   90.00
_cell.angle_beta   90.00
_cell.angle_gamma   90.00
#
_symmetry.space_group_name_H-M   'P 1'
#
loop_
_entity.id
_entity.type
_entity.pdbx_description
1 polymer ?
#
loop_
_entity_poly.entity_id
_entity_poly.type
_entity_poly.pdbx_seq_one_letter_code
_entity_poly.pdbx_strand_id
1 'polypeptide(L)'
;MKFNLNLKDTHLEIIDQLKEKHSISSSEEIVKRYVKSALELQKDDFIFDSRREICIGGCFASEPQFEIDMDDDDFDKLRKVFENYRTTENSSGFSEYATEAEEVSKTIRCIINFAEKEPDSITI
;
A
#
# COMPACT_ATOMS: atom_id res chain seq x y z
N MET A 1 7.87 -11.33 -8.38
CA MET A 1 6.46 -11.72 -8.22
C MET A 1 5.54 -10.83 -9.04
N LYS A 2 4.64 -11.43 -9.84
CA LYS A 2 3.59 -10.70 -10.58
C LYS A 2 2.22 -10.95 -9.98
N PHE A 3 1.44 -9.90 -9.78
CA PHE A 3 0.08 -9.99 -9.24
C PHE A 3 -0.79 -8.81 -9.66
N ASN A 4 -2.11 -8.98 -9.60
CA ASN A 4 -3.05 -7.88 -9.78
C ASN A 4 -3.10 -7.03 -8.50
N LEU A 5 -2.83 -5.74 -8.63
CA LEU A 5 -2.89 -4.80 -7.53
C LEU A 5 -4.33 -4.32 -7.33
N ASN A 6 -4.91 -4.64 -6.18
CA ASN A 6 -6.28 -4.29 -5.84
C ASN A 6 -6.32 -2.91 -5.16
N LEU A 7 -6.94 -1.93 -5.82
CA LEU A 7 -7.02 -0.54 -5.33
C LEU A 7 -8.48 -0.07 -5.29
N LYS A 8 -8.67 1.11 -4.68
CA LYS A 8 -9.94 1.86 -4.74
C LYS A 8 -9.72 3.09 -5.60
N ASP A 9 -10.80 3.70 -6.07
CA ASP A 9 -10.76 4.91 -6.89
C ASP A 9 -9.94 6.03 -6.26
N THR A 10 -10.09 6.26 -4.95
CA THR A 10 -9.28 7.25 -4.21
C THR A 10 -7.78 6.98 -4.29
N HIS A 11 -7.36 5.71 -4.29
CA HIS A 11 -5.94 5.38 -4.43
C HIS A 11 -5.44 5.63 -5.86
N LEU A 12 -6.30 5.49 -6.88
CA LEU A 12 -5.95 5.84 -8.26
C LEU A 12 -5.75 7.35 -8.39
N GLU A 13 -6.63 8.15 -7.80
CA GLU A 13 -6.48 9.61 -7.75
C GLU A 13 -5.15 10.03 -7.08
N ILE A 14 -4.81 9.42 -5.94
CA ILE A 14 -3.53 9.68 -5.27
C ILE A 14 -2.36 9.27 -6.18
N ILE A 15 -2.41 8.09 -6.81
CA ILE A 15 -1.36 7.64 -7.73
C ILE A 15 -1.15 8.64 -8.88
N ASP A 16 -2.23 9.17 -9.47
CA ASP A 16 -2.12 10.15 -10.55
C ASP A 16 -1.52 11.48 -10.06
N GLN A 17 -1.89 11.95 -8.87
CA GLN A 17 -1.24 13.12 -8.25
C GLN A 17 0.26 12.89 -7.99
N LEU A 18 0.64 11.70 -7.53
CA LEU A 18 2.03 11.33 -7.29
C LEU A 18 2.83 11.24 -8.59
N LYS A 19 2.22 10.72 -9.66
CA LYS A 19 2.78 10.70 -11.02
C LYS A 19 3.06 12.11 -11.53
N GLU A 20 2.09 13.01 -11.39
CA GLU A 20 2.25 14.42 -11.75
C GLU A 20 3.35 15.10 -10.94
N LYS A 21 3.35 14.93 -9.60
CA LYS A 21 4.36 15.49 -8.69
C LYS A 21 5.79 15.11 -9.09
N HIS A 22 5.98 13.87 -9.53
CA HIS A 22 7.31 13.31 -9.84
C HIS A 22 7.62 13.21 -11.33
N SER A 23 6.73 13.72 -12.20
CA SER A 23 6.84 13.59 -13.66
C SER A 23 7.05 12.15 -14.15
N ILE A 24 6.39 11.19 -13.49
CA ILE A 24 6.42 9.76 -13.82
C ILE A 24 5.12 9.39 -14.51
N SER A 25 5.17 8.73 -15.66
CA SER A 25 3.95 8.35 -16.40
C SER A 25 3.39 6.97 -16.02
N SER A 26 4.18 6.12 -15.35
CA SER A 26 3.80 4.75 -15.01
C SER A 26 3.24 4.62 -13.59
N SER A 27 2.02 4.10 -13.48
CA SER A 27 1.39 3.76 -12.19
C SER A 27 2.12 2.63 -11.47
N GLU A 28 2.64 1.65 -12.21
CA GLU A 28 3.48 0.60 -11.64
C GLU A 28 4.76 1.18 -11.05
N GLU A 29 5.45 2.04 -11.81
CA GLU A 29 6.74 2.61 -11.39
C GLU A 29 6.61 3.45 -10.13
N ILE A 30 5.61 4.35 -10.08
CA ILE A 30 5.41 5.21 -8.91
C ILE A 30 5.09 4.38 -7.68
N VAL A 31 4.23 3.35 -7.80
CA VAL A 31 3.88 2.46 -6.68
C VAL A 31 5.13 1.73 -6.18
N LYS A 32 5.94 1.18 -7.07
CA LYS A 32 7.19 0.48 -6.69
C LYS A 32 8.16 1.41 -5.96
N ARG A 33 8.32 2.66 -6.40
CA ARG A 33 9.20 3.64 -5.73
C ARG A 33 8.71 3.96 -4.32
N TYR A 34 7.40 4.22 -4.16
CA TYR A 34 6.82 4.50 -2.85
C TYR A 34 6.88 3.30 -1.91
N VAL A 35 6.62 2.09 -2.41
CA VAL A 35 6.79 0.84 -1.66
C VAL A 35 8.22 0.71 -1.16
N LYS A 36 9.19 0.84 -2.06
CA LYS A 36 10.61 0.69 -1.71
C LYS A 36 11.03 1.71 -0.66
N SER A 37 10.69 2.98 -0.86
CA SER A 37 11.01 4.04 0.09
C SER A 37 10.34 3.80 1.45
N ALA A 38 9.07 3.35 1.47
CA ALA A 38 8.38 3.00 2.71
C ALA A 38 9.03 1.84 3.47
N LEU A 39 9.49 0.80 2.76
CA LEU A 39 10.21 -0.33 3.36
C LEU A 39 11.60 0.09 3.87
N GLU A 40 12.28 1.01 3.20
CA GLU A 40 13.59 1.55 3.61
C GLU A 40 13.49 2.44 4.86
N LEU A 41 12.35 3.10 5.09
CA LEU A 41 12.12 3.88 6.30
C LEU A 41 12.09 3.02 7.58
N GLN A 42 12.02 1.68 7.48
CA GLN A 42 12.00 0.70 8.60
C GLN A 42 11.05 1.10 9.72
N LYS A 43 9.90 1.63 9.34
CA LYS A 43 8.90 2.24 10.19
C LYS A 43 7.58 1.49 9.98
N ASP A 44 7.61 0.18 10.16
CA ASP A 44 6.50 -0.72 9.87
C ASP A 44 5.21 -0.29 10.61
N ASP A 45 5.36 0.18 11.86
CA ASP A 45 4.27 0.74 12.69
C ASP A 45 3.61 1.97 12.05
N PHE A 46 4.30 2.69 11.17
CA PHE A 46 3.73 3.82 10.44
C PHE A 46 2.91 3.35 9.24
N ILE A 47 3.28 2.26 8.57
CA ILE A 47 2.48 1.75 7.45
C ILE A 47 1.04 1.43 7.91
N PHE A 48 0.89 0.96 9.16
CA PHE A 48 -0.41 0.73 9.81
C PHE A 48 -0.58 1.50 11.14
N ASP A 49 -0.50 2.84 11.11
CA ASP A 49 -0.96 3.67 12.26
C ASP A 49 -2.50 3.60 12.36
N SER A 50 -3.06 3.56 13.57
CA SER A 50 -4.51 3.53 13.84
C SER A 50 -5.31 4.67 13.21
N ARG A 51 -4.67 5.80 12.89
CA ARG A 51 -5.27 6.93 12.12
C ARG A 51 -5.30 6.69 10.61
N ARG A 52 -4.58 5.68 10.12
CA ARG A 52 -4.42 5.27 8.71
C ARG A 52 -5.22 4.01 8.39
N GLU A 53 -5.68 3.30 9.42
CA GLU A 53 -6.70 2.24 9.35
C GLU A 53 -8.06 2.73 8.87
N ILE A 54 -8.36 4.03 9.07
CA ILE A 54 -9.60 4.64 8.59
C ILE A 54 -9.63 4.47 7.08
N CYS A 55 -10.57 3.66 6.60
CA CYS A 55 -10.86 3.46 5.19
C CYS A 55 -11.02 4.82 4.50
N ILE A 56 -9.94 5.33 3.89
CA ILE A 56 -10.03 6.48 2.99
C ILE A 56 -10.91 6.03 1.82
N GLY A 57 -11.96 6.81 1.55
CA GLY A 57 -12.97 6.50 0.54
C GLY A 57 -14.13 5.59 0.99
N GLY A 58 -14.26 5.22 2.27
CA GLY A 58 -15.38 4.39 2.76
C GLY A 58 -15.14 2.87 2.67
N CYS A 59 -16.05 2.05 3.23
CA CYS A 59 -15.91 0.58 3.32
C CYS A 59 -16.13 -0.17 2.00
N PHE A 60 -15.86 0.45 0.85
CA PHE A 60 -15.97 -0.22 -0.45
C PHE A 60 -14.85 -1.25 -0.64
N ALA A 61 -15.19 -2.34 -1.33
CA ALA A 61 -14.22 -3.34 -1.76
C ALA A 61 -13.22 -2.70 -2.74
N SER A 62 -11.98 -3.16 -2.69
CA SER A 62 -11.00 -2.83 -3.74
C SER A 62 -11.16 -3.79 -4.91
N GLU A 63 -11.02 -3.27 -6.11
CA GLU A 63 -11.06 -4.03 -7.35
C GLU A 63 -9.64 -4.16 -7.93
N PRO A 64 -9.33 -5.23 -8.68
CA PRO A 64 -8.08 -5.34 -9.43
C PRO A 64 -7.99 -4.22 -10.47
N GLN A 65 -6.91 -3.43 -10.43
CA GLN A 65 -6.75 -2.28 -11.33
C GLN A 65 -5.70 -2.50 -12.41
N PHE A 66 -4.51 -2.96 -12.03
CA PHE A 66 -3.43 -3.28 -12.97
C PHE A 66 -2.49 -4.33 -12.39
N GLU A 67 -1.76 -5.02 -13.27
CA GLU A 67 -0.70 -5.95 -12.87
C GLU A 67 0.57 -5.18 -12.51
N ILE A 68 1.26 -5.63 -11.47
CA ILE A 68 2.56 -5.13 -11.03
C ILE A 68 3.55 -6.28 -10.94
N ASP A 69 4.77 -6.05 -11.42
CA ASP A 69 5.91 -6.95 -11.26
C ASP A 69 6.85 -6.39 -10.18
N MET A 70 6.92 -7.05 -9.03
CA MET A 70 7.69 -6.63 -7.87
C MET A 70 8.79 -7.64 -7.54
N ASP A 71 9.87 -7.17 -6.91
CA ASP A 71 10.88 -8.07 -6.36
C ASP A 71 10.28 -9.01 -5.31
N ASP A 72 10.71 -10.26 -5.29
CA ASP A 72 10.18 -11.27 -4.36
C ASP A 72 10.46 -10.89 -2.89
N ASP A 73 11.61 -10.27 -2.59
CA ASP A 73 11.94 -9.84 -1.23
C ASP A 73 11.01 -8.71 -0.77
N ASP A 74 10.69 -7.77 -1.64
CA ASP A 74 9.78 -6.67 -1.32
C ASP A 74 8.33 -7.16 -1.18
N PHE A 75 7.91 -8.11 -2.01
CA PHE A 75 6.62 -8.79 -1.87
C PHE A 75 6.51 -9.49 -0.51
N ASP A 76 7.52 -10.28 -0.14
CA ASP A 76 7.54 -11.00 1.15
C ASP A 76 7.59 -10.05 2.36
N LYS A 77 8.30 -8.92 2.26
CA LYS A 77 8.28 -7.89 3.32
C LYS A 77 6.89 -7.29 3.48
N LEU A 78 6.21 -6.92 2.39
CA LEU A 78 4.85 -6.36 2.44
C LEU A 78 3.85 -7.33 3.07
N ARG A 79 3.98 -8.62 2.74
CA ARG A 79 3.17 -9.70 3.34
C ARG A 79 3.43 -9.83 4.83
N LYS A 80 4.70 -9.84 5.25
CA LYS A 80 5.09 -9.88 6.69
C LYS A 80 4.59 -8.66 7.46
N VAL A 81 4.63 -7.47 6.86
CA VAL A 81 4.11 -6.24 7.47
C VAL A 81 2.60 -6.36 7.71
N PHE A 82 1.84 -6.93 6.75
CA PHE A 82 0.42 -7.25 6.95
C PHE A 82 0.20 -8.28 8.07
N GLU A 83 0.96 -9.38 8.05
CA GLU A 83 0.85 -10.46 9.04
C GLU A 83 1.14 -9.95 10.46
N ASN A 84 2.22 -9.21 10.64
CA ASN A 84 2.59 -8.59 11.91
C ASN A 84 1.45 -7.72 12.43
N TYR A 85 0.93 -6.82 11.58
CA TYR A 85 -0.20 -5.96 11.92
C TYR A 85 -1.44 -6.76 12.34
N ARG A 86 -1.82 -7.80 11.58
CA ARG A 86 -2.95 -8.70 11.90
C ARG A 86 -2.80 -9.37 13.26
N THR A 87 -1.59 -9.63 13.72
CA THR A 87 -1.32 -10.27 15.01
C THR A 87 -1.22 -9.30 16.20
N THR A 88 -1.30 -7.99 15.98
CA THR A 88 -1.27 -6.99 17.06
C THR A 88 -2.63 -6.86 17.76
N GLU A 89 -2.64 -6.42 19.02
CA GLU A 89 -3.88 -6.26 19.82
C GLU A 89 -4.89 -5.26 19.21
N ASN A 90 -4.43 -4.40 18.29
CA ASN A 90 -5.26 -3.41 17.58
C ASN A 90 -5.95 -3.97 16.32
N SER A 91 -5.71 -5.22 15.93
CA SER A 91 -6.25 -5.82 14.70
C SER A 91 -7.69 -6.32 14.78
N SER A 92 -8.36 -6.07 15.92
CA SER A 92 -9.69 -6.59 16.27
C SER A 92 -10.78 -5.97 15.37
N GLY A 93 -10.89 -6.52 14.15
CA GLY A 93 -11.86 -6.06 13.14
C GLY A 93 -11.50 -6.43 11.69
N PHE A 94 -10.31 -7.00 11.42
CA PHE A 94 -9.93 -7.39 10.06
C PHE A 94 -10.38 -8.81 9.70
N SER A 95 -11.10 -8.93 8.58
CA SER A 95 -11.38 -10.21 7.92
C SER A 95 -10.09 -10.73 7.27
N GLU A 96 -9.85 -12.03 7.37
CA GLU A 96 -8.82 -12.70 6.58
C GLU A 96 -9.06 -12.43 5.09
N TYR A 97 -8.02 -12.00 4.37
CA TYR A 97 -8.08 -11.93 2.92
C TYR A 97 -7.94 -13.33 2.33
N ALA A 98 -8.52 -13.56 1.14
CA ALA A 98 -8.53 -14.88 0.54
C ALA A 98 -7.18 -15.24 -0.10
N THR A 99 -6.35 -14.23 -0.40
CA THR A 99 -5.08 -14.42 -1.12
C THR A 99 -3.98 -13.51 -0.59
N GLU A 100 -2.72 -13.97 -0.69
CA GLU A 100 -1.53 -13.14 -0.38
C GLU A 100 -1.48 -11.86 -1.23
N ALA A 101 -1.96 -11.92 -2.47
CA ALA A 101 -2.05 -10.75 -3.35
C ALA A 101 -2.98 -9.66 -2.78
N GLU A 102 -4.08 -10.04 -2.12
CA GLU A 102 -4.98 -9.09 -1.46
C GLU A 102 -4.38 -8.51 -0.18
N GLU A 103 -3.65 -9.31 0.59
CA GLU A 103 -2.89 -8.87 1.77
C GLU A 103 -1.84 -7.84 1.38
N VAL A 104 -1.03 -8.15 0.38
CA VAL A 104 -0.02 -7.23 -0.17
C VAL A 104 -0.68 -5.99 -0.76
N SER A 105 -1.79 -6.14 -1.48
CA SER A 105 -2.58 -4.99 -1.97
C SER A 105 -3.11 -4.11 -0.85
N LYS A 106 -3.48 -4.69 0.31
CA LYS A 106 -3.86 -3.91 1.49
C LYS A 106 -2.68 -3.11 2.04
N THR A 107 -1.50 -3.72 2.18
CA THR A 107 -0.30 -3.02 2.64
C THR A 107 0.06 -1.86 1.69
N ILE A 108 0.03 -2.08 0.38
CA ILE A 108 0.32 -1.05 -0.62
C ILE A 108 -0.68 0.11 -0.54
N ARG A 109 -1.99 -0.16 -0.39
CA ARG A 109 -2.99 0.89 -0.17
C ARG A 109 -2.68 1.75 1.05
N CYS A 110 -2.23 1.14 2.15
CA CYS A 110 -1.83 1.88 3.34
C CYS A 110 -0.59 2.75 3.11
N ILE A 111 0.39 2.28 2.31
CA ILE A 111 1.55 3.08 1.89
C ILE A 111 1.11 4.28 1.04
N ILE A 112 0.19 4.08 0.10
CA ILE A 112 -0.36 5.17 -0.73
C ILE A 112 -1.06 6.23 0.16
N ASN A 113 -1.87 5.78 1.12
CA ASN A 113 -2.53 6.68 2.08
C ASN A 113 -1.51 7.42 2.96
N PHE A 114 -0.40 6.78 3.30
CA PHE A 114 0.70 7.42 4.01
C PHE A 114 1.37 8.50 3.16
N ALA A 115 1.62 8.22 1.89
CA ALA A 115 2.19 9.19 0.94
C ALA A 115 1.31 10.44 0.78
N GLU A 116 -0.02 10.29 0.81
CA GLU A 116 -0.96 11.41 0.78
C GLU A 116 -0.93 12.22 2.09
N LYS A 117 -0.93 11.55 3.25
CA LYS A 117 -1.00 12.20 4.56
C LYS A 117 0.32 12.85 4.99
N GLU A 118 1.44 12.28 4.59
CA GLU A 118 2.79 12.77 4.92
C GLU A 118 3.67 12.84 3.67
N PRO A 119 3.37 13.75 2.74
CA PRO A 119 3.99 13.81 1.41
C PRO A 119 5.48 14.17 1.42
N ASP A 120 6.01 14.62 2.56
CA ASP A 120 7.41 14.98 2.77
C ASP A 120 8.20 13.89 3.52
N SER A 121 7.52 12.88 4.08
CA SER A 121 8.15 11.79 4.84
C SER A 121 8.76 10.72 3.93
N ILE A 122 8.38 10.69 2.64
CA ILE A 122 8.87 9.72 1.65
C ILE A 122 9.67 10.46 0.58
N THR A 123 10.94 10.06 0.40
CA THR A 123 11.79 10.58 -0.68
C THR A 123 11.92 9.50 -1.76
N ILE A 124 11.62 9.85 -3.02
CA ILE A 124 11.69 8.94 -4.19
C ILE A 124 12.28 9.63 -5.42
#